data_AF-A0A4E0QV93-F1
#
_entry.id   AF-A0A4E0QV93-F1
#
_cell.length_a   1.000
_cell.length_b   1.000
_cell.length_c   1.000
_cell.angle_alpha   90.00
_cell.angle_beta   90.00
_cell.angle_gamma   90.00
#
_symmetry.space_group_name_H-M   'P 1'
#
loop_
_entity.id
_entity.type
_entity.pdbx_description
1 polymer ?
#
loop_
_entity_poly.entity_id
_entity_poly.type
_entity_poly.pdbx_seq_one_letter_code
_entity_poly.pdbx_strand_id
1 'polypeptide(L)'
;MKFSYGFSDFYLLKTENYFYVDRTSHISLIEEAGLQLLFLRPRRFGKSLLLSMLENYYDVAKADEFEKLFGDLAIGQNPTPKHNQYLIMKWDFSVVEPQDDVKEMRKSLHDHLNNRIKRFAKSYQDYLPYPIEIDENNAISSFESTLTAVQATAYRLYLLIDEYDNFANEVMMGRGEISPNRYKALLSTEGSLKAVFKTIKSASSGDGLERVFITGVSPVLMSDITSAYNVAKNIYLRREFNDLCGFRESEIRSVLTTIVEECQLSPQNGQDALTLMQQFYDGYSFCESCESDIYNPTLALYFWEYFQNDCQFPRLMLDNNMAMDRGKLTYISR
;
A
#
# COMPACT_ATOMS: atom_id res chain seq x y z
N MET A 1 -14.02 20.51 -6.49
CA MET A 1 -13.19 19.30 -6.81
C MET A 1 -13.89 17.98 -6.41
N LYS A 2 -13.44 16.80 -6.86
CA LYS A 2 -13.92 15.48 -6.38
C LYS A 2 -12.87 14.81 -5.47
N PHE A 3 -13.22 14.42 -4.25
CA PHE A 3 -12.27 13.80 -3.31
C PHE A 3 -12.47 12.29 -3.23
N SER A 4 -11.36 11.53 -3.23
CA SER A 4 -11.38 10.07 -3.22
C SER A 4 -11.44 9.52 -1.78
N TYR A 5 -12.52 9.79 -1.07
CA TYR A 5 -12.70 9.24 0.28
C TYR A 5 -13.09 7.76 0.23
N GLY A 6 -12.33 6.91 0.91
CA GLY A 6 -12.72 5.51 1.14
C GLY A 6 -12.41 4.49 0.03
N PHE A 7 -11.65 4.85 -1.01
CA PHE A 7 -11.15 3.88 -1.99
C PHE A 7 -9.65 4.08 -2.29
N SER A 8 -9.01 3.08 -2.88
CA SER A 8 -7.56 3.06 -3.16
C SER A 8 -7.23 2.52 -4.56
N ASP A 9 -8.14 2.76 -5.49
CA ASP A 9 -8.00 2.40 -6.90
C ASP A 9 -7.49 3.62 -7.69
N PHE A 10 -6.23 3.55 -8.11
CA PHE A 10 -5.59 4.60 -8.91
C PHE A 10 -6.21 4.73 -10.30
N TYR A 11 -6.64 3.60 -10.90
CA TYR A 11 -7.31 3.61 -12.19
C TYR A 11 -8.61 4.41 -12.11
N LEU A 12 -9.45 4.10 -11.13
CA LEU A 12 -10.69 4.84 -10.91
C LEU A 12 -10.41 6.32 -10.61
N LEU A 13 -9.43 6.59 -9.75
CA LEU A 13 -9.06 7.96 -9.37
C LEU A 13 -8.70 8.80 -10.60
N LYS A 14 -7.92 8.27 -11.54
CA LYS A 14 -7.54 8.99 -12.77
C LYS A 14 -8.68 9.07 -13.78
N THR A 15 -9.41 7.98 -13.99
CA THR A 15 -10.45 7.91 -15.03
C THR A 15 -11.71 8.69 -14.67
N GLU A 16 -12.03 8.86 -13.39
CA GLU A 16 -13.19 9.61 -12.89
C GLU A 16 -12.85 11.05 -12.45
N ASN A 17 -11.61 11.49 -12.70
CA ASN A 17 -11.07 12.82 -12.39
C ASN A 17 -11.20 13.18 -10.90
N TYR A 18 -10.81 12.26 -10.02
CA TYR A 18 -10.65 12.56 -8.60
C TYR A 18 -9.37 13.37 -8.35
N PHE A 19 -9.40 14.19 -7.31
CA PHE A 19 -8.26 14.94 -6.83
C PHE A 19 -7.11 13.99 -6.50
N TYR A 20 -5.95 14.26 -7.08
CA TYR A 20 -4.73 13.50 -6.89
C TYR A 20 -3.54 14.44 -6.83
N VAL A 21 -2.73 14.25 -5.80
CA VAL A 21 -1.45 14.92 -5.70
C VAL A 21 -0.41 14.00 -6.32
N ASP A 22 0.25 14.49 -7.36
CA ASP A 22 1.21 13.70 -8.11
C ASP A 22 2.45 13.36 -7.27
N ARG A 23 2.65 12.05 -7.09
CA ARG A 23 3.84 11.46 -6.47
C ARG A 23 4.60 10.54 -7.41
N THR A 24 4.19 10.46 -8.69
CA THR A 24 4.71 9.50 -9.65
C THR A 24 6.20 9.70 -9.97
N SER A 25 6.74 10.90 -9.77
CA SER A 25 8.19 11.16 -9.85
C SER A 25 9.03 10.28 -8.89
N HIS A 26 8.44 9.77 -7.80
CA HIS A 26 9.12 8.87 -6.89
C HIS A 26 9.32 7.46 -7.46
N ILE A 27 8.69 7.11 -8.58
CA ILE A 27 8.84 5.80 -9.20
C ILE A 27 10.32 5.54 -9.55
N SER A 28 11.04 6.52 -10.11
CA SER A 28 12.48 6.39 -10.37
C SER A 28 13.28 6.15 -9.09
N LEU A 29 12.97 6.87 -8.01
CA LEU A 29 13.59 6.67 -6.70
C LEU A 29 13.31 5.28 -6.13
N ILE A 30 12.08 4.76 -6.28
CA ILE A 30 11.72 3.39 -5.92
C ILE A 30 12.56 2.40 -6.71
N GLU A 31 12.74 2.62 -8.02
CA GLU A 31 13.56 1.75 -8.87
C GLU A 31 15.02 1.72 -8.46
N GLU A 32 15.59 2.85 -8.06
CA GLU A 32 16.97 3.01 -7.60
C GLU A 32 17.18 2.47 -6.18
N ALA A 33 16.14 2.50 -5.33
CA ALA A 33 16.24 2.06 -3.96
C ALA A 33 16.58 0.57 -3.86
N GLY A 34 16.09 -0.26 -4.77
CA GLY A 34 16.42 -1.69 -4.83
C GLY A 34 15.28 -2.54 -5.36
N LEU A 35 15.52 -3.85 -5.38
CA LEU A 35 14.58 -4.83 -5.93
C LEU A 35 13.53 -5.29 -4.92
N GLN A 36 13.87 -5.31 -3.64
CA GLN A 36 12.99 -5.78 -2.58
C GLN A 36 12.88 -4.70 -1.51
N LEU A 37 11.70 -4.11 -1.39
CA LEU A 37 11.51 -2.88 -0.61
C LEU A 37 10.41 -3.07 0.43
N LEU A 38 10.67 -2.54 1.64
CA LEU A 38 9.68 -2.43 2.70
C LEU A 38 9.34 -0.95 2.94
N PHE A 39 8.05 -0.64 2.84
CA PHE A 39 7.48 0.67 3.06
C PHE A 39 6.39 0.65 4.15
N LEU A 40 6.65 1.32 5.27
CA LEU A 40 5.76 1.38 6.42
C LEU A 40 5.19 2.77 6.58
N ARG A 41 3.87 2.84 6.78
CA ARG A 41 3.14 4.06 7.17
C ARG A 41 1.95 3.67 8.05
N PRO A 42 1.42 4.60 8.86
CA PRO A 42 0.19 4.39 9.60
C PRO A 42 -0.98 3.86 8.74
N ARG A 43 -2.01 3.30 9.37
CA ARG A 43 -3.24 2.90 8.67
C ARG A 43 -3.84 4.12 7.96
N ARG A 44 -4.47 3.88 6.81
CA ARG A 44 -5.12 4.93 5.98
C ARG A 44 -4.19 6.07 5.55
N PHE A 45 -2.90 5.78 5.40
CA PHE A 45 -1.94 6.75 4.90
C PHE A 45 -1.69 6.61 3.39
N GLY A 46 -2.64 6.07 2.60
CA GLY A 46 -2.49 5.98 1.14
C GLY A 46 -1.57 4.88 0.59
N LYS A 47 -1.10 3.93 1.41
CA LYS A 47 -0.24 2.82 0.97
C LYS A 47 -0.88 1.95 -0.13
N SER A 48 -2.15 1.60 0.02
CA SER A 48 -2.86 0.78 -0.96
C SER A 48 -3.06 1.50 -2.29
N LEU A 49 -3.25 2.83 -2.26
CA LEU A 49 -3.31 3.67 -3.46
C LEU A 49 -1.95 3.72 -4.17
N LEU A 50 -0.85 3.83 -3.40
CA LEU A 50 0.50 3.72 -3.93
C LEU A 50 0.71 2.38 -4.65
N LEU A 51 0.30 1.25 -4.04
CA LEU A 51 0.39 -0.05 -4.70
C LEU A 51 -0.44 -0.10 -6.00
N SER A 52 -1.64 0.47 -6.00
CA SER A 52 -2.48 0.53 -7.20
C SER A 52 -1.85 1.39 -8.30
N MET A 53 -1.18 2.49 -7.94
CA MET A 53 -0.41 3.31 -8.90
C MET A 53 0.76 2.51 -9.50
N LEU A 54 1.54 1.80 -8.68
CA LEU A 54 2.64 0.96 -9.16
C LEU A 54 2.14 -0.18 -10.05
N GLU A 55 1.04 -0.84 -9.68
CA GLU A 55 0.38 -1.87 -10.49
C GLU A 55 0.03 -1.32 -11.88
N ASN A 56 -0.68 -0.19 -11.96
CA ASN A 56 -1.04 0.42 -13.25
C ASN A 56 0.16 0.88 -14.08
N TYR A 57 1.27 1.30 -13.44
CA TYR A 57 2.46 1.78 -14.15
C TYR A 57 3.31 0.65 -14.73
N TYR A 58 3.49 -0.45 -13.99
CA TYR A 58 4.41 -1.53 -14.36
C TYR A 58 3.75 -2.66 -15.15
N ASP A 59 2.44 -2.83 -15.06
CA ASP A 59 1.73 -3.96 -15.67
C ASP A 59 1.74 -3.91 -17.20
N VAL A 60 2.23 -4.98 -17.84
CA VAL A 60 2.19 -5.14 -19.29
C VAL A 60 0.76 -5.14 -19.84
N ALA A 61 -0.21 -5.68 -19.07
CA ALA A 61 -1.61 -5.70 -19.48
C ALA A 61 -2.26 -4.31 -19.50
N LYS A 62 -1.54 -3.28 -19.01
CA LYS A 62 -1.97 -1.87 -18.95
C LYS A 62 -1.24 -0.97 -19.96
N ALA A 63 -0.43 -1.52 -20.85
CA ALA A 63 0.37 -0.75 -21.81
C ALA A 63 -0.48 0.23 -22.65
N ASP A 64 -1.63 -0.21 -23.14
CA ASP A 64 -2.54 0.62 -23.96
C ASP A 64 -3.23 1.74 -23.16
N GLU A 65 -3.16 1.72 -21.83
CA GLU A 65 -3.79 2.71 -20.94
C GLU A 65 -2.76 3.72 -20.37
N PHE A 66 -1.48 3.62 -20.74
CA PHE A 66 -0.41 4.44 -20.17
C PHE A 66 -0.69 5.94 -20.27
N GLU A 67 -0.98 6.43 -21.48
CA GLU A 67 -1.24 7.86 -21.73
C GLU A 67 -2.45 8.36 -20.94
N LYS A 68 -3.50 7.54 -20.86
CA LYS A 68 -4.73 7.86 -20.12
C LYS A 68 -4.48 8.01 -18.62
N LEU A 69 -3.59 7.20 -18.06
CA LEU A 69 -3.36 7.12 -16.62
C LEU A 69 -2.23 8.03 -16.14
N PHE A 70 -1.20 8.22 -16.96
CA PHE A 70 0.03 8.89 -16.57
C PHE A 70 0.39 10.09 -17.44
N GLY A 71 -0.24 10.31 -18.60
CA GLY A 71 0.19 11.31 -19.58
C GLY A 71 0.32 12.73 -19.00
N ASP A 72 -0.54 13.11 -18.05
CA ASP A 72 -0.49 14.42 -17.37
C ASP A 72 0.40 14.45 -16.11
N LEU A 73 0.95 13.30 -15.70
CA LEU A 73 1.76 13.14 -14.49
C LEU A 73 3.26 13.19 -14.80
N ALA A 74 4.06 13.48 -13.78
CA ALA A 74 5.51 13.63 -13.89
C ALA A 74 6.19 12.39 -14.51
N ILE A 75 5.73 11.18 -14.18
CA ILE A 75 6.28 9.94 -14.75
C ILE A 75 5.80 9.69 -16.18
N GLY A 76 4.63 10.17 -16.60
CA GLY A 76 4.19 10.02 -17.99
C GLY A 76 4.94 10.95 -18.93
N GLN A 77 5.33 12.11 -18.43
CA GLN A 77 6.21 13.03 -19.15
C GLN A 77 7.65 12.51 -19.25
N ASN A 78 8.10 11.68 -18.30
CA ASN A 78 9.44 11.08 -18.28
C ASN A 78 9.40 9.61 -17.82
N PRO A 79 8.90 8.68 -18.67
CA PRO A 79 8.76 7.28 -18.28
C PRO A 79 10.12 6.62 -18.11
N THR A 80 10.22 5.73 -17.12
CA THR A 80 11.39 4.86 -16.98
C THR A 80 11.37 3.76 -18.04
N PRO A 81 12.52 3.14 -18.36
CA PRO A 81 12.57 1.97 -19.24
C PRO A 81 11.74 0.76 -18.75
N LYS A 82 11.24 0.81 -17.51
CA LYS A 82 10.50 -0.27 -16.85
C LYS A 82 8.98 -0.13 -16.92
N HIS A 83 8.45 0.98 -17.45
CA HIS A 83 7.00 1.14 -17.61
C HIS A 83 6.40 -0.01 -18.43
N ASN A 84 5.30 -0.60 -17.93
CA ASN A 84 4.60 -1.72 -18.56
C ASN A 84 5.50 -2.94 -18.92
N GLN A 85 6.55 -3.21 -18.15
CA GLN A 85 7.50 -4.33 -18.39
C GLN A 85 7.34 -5.53 -17.43
N TYR A 86 6.29 -5.57 -16.60
CA TYR A 86 6.11 -6.59 -15.59
C TYR A 86 4.76 -7.29 -15.65
N LEU A 87 4.74 -8.55 -15.25
CA LEU A 87 3.53 -9.24 -14.82
C LEU A 87 3.35 -8.94 -13.32
N ILE A 88 2.20 -8.43 -12.92
CA ILE A 88 1.97 -7.99 -11.54
C ILE A 88 1.18 -9.03 -10.77
N MET A 89 1.67 -9.40 -9.59
CA MET A 89 0.90 -10.17 -8.62
C MET A 89 0.74 -9.36 -7.34
N LYS A 90 -0.50 -9.22 -6.87
CA LYS A 90 -0.80 -8.52 -5.61
C LYS A 90 -1.34 -9.48 -4.56
N TRP A 91 -0.69 -9.53 -3.41
CA TRP A 91 -1.15 -10.21 -2.21
C TRP A 91 -1.57 -9.18 -1.17
N ASP A 92 -2.81 -9.26 -0.74
CA ASP A 92 -3.37 -8.35 0.27
C ASP A 92 -3.72 -9.19 1.50
N PHE A 93 -2.97 -9.05 2.59
CA PHE A 93 -3.18 -9.86 3.78
C PHE A 93 -4.26 -9.32 4.73
N SER A 94 -4.87 -8.17 4.41
CA SER A 94 -6.01 -7.63 5.17
C SER A 94 -7.23 -8.55 5.14
N VAL A 95 -7.38 -9.34 4.07
CA VAL A 95 -8.54 -10.23 3.85
C VAL A 95 -8.37 -11.63 4.46
N VAL A 96 -7.20 -11.93 5.05
CA VAL A 96 -6.97 -13.22 5.69
C VAL A 96 -7.41 -13.13 7.15
N GLU A 97 -8.64 -13.55 7.41
CA GLU A 97 -9.22 -13.49 8.75
C GLU A 97 -8.49 -14.41 9.74
N PRO A 98 -8.05 -13.91 10.91
CA PRO A 98 -7.44 -14.75 11.94
C PRO A 98 -8.42 -15.84 12.38
N GLN A 99 -7.94 -17.09 12.41
CA GLN A 99 -8.70 -18.22 12.91
C GLN A 99 -8.08 -18.71 14.23
N ASP A 100 -8.91 -19.20 15.14
CA ASP A 100 -8.44 -19.80 16.39
C ASP A 100 -7.76 -21.16 16.17
N ASP A 101 -8.12 -21.88 15.10
CA ASP A 101 -7.47 -23.12 14.69
C ASP A 101 -6.32 -22.87 13.69
N VAL A 102 -5.18 -23.49 13.99
CA VAL A 102 -3.94 -23.36 13.21
C VAL A 102 -4.09 -23.89 11.78
N LYS A 103 -4.81 -25.01 11.61
CA LYS A 103 -4.99 -25.61 10.28
C LYS A 103 -5.93 -24.77 9.44
N GLU A 104 -7.01 -24.26 10.03
CA GLU A 104 -7.94 -23.35 9.36
C GLU A 104 -7.26 -22.05 8.94
N MET A 105 -6.39 -21.49 9.79
CA MET A 105 -5.62 -20.31 9.44
C MET A 105 -4.65 -20.58 8.28
N ARG A 106 -3.85 -21.63 8.41
CA ARG A 106 -2.94 -22.03 7.32
C ARG A 106 -3.71 -22.23 6.01
N LYS A 107 -4.87 -22.89 6.07
CA LYS A 107 -5.74 -23.08 4.92
C LYS A 107 -6.20 -21.73 4.34
N SER A 108 -6.71 -20.81 5.15
CA SER A 108 -7.14 -19.48 4.71
C SER A 108 -6.03 -18.70 4.01
N LEU A 109 -4.80 -18.75 4.53
CA LEU A 109 -3.62 -18.17 3.88
C LEU A 109 -3.36 -18.81 2.50
N HIS A 110 -3.31 -20.13 2.42
CA HIS A 110 -3.09 -20.82 1.14
C HIS A 110 -4.25 -20.61 0.15
N ASP A 111 -5.50 -20.61 0.61
CA ASP A 111 -6.69 -20.35 -0.20
C ASP A 111 -6.62 -18.93 -0.80
N HIS A 112 -6.27 -17.93 -0.01
CA HIS A 112 -6.07 -16.57 -0.50
C HIS A 112 -4.97 -16.49 -1.56
N LEU A 113 -3.79 -17.05 -1.27
CA LEU A 113 -2.67 -17.04 -2.21
C LEU A 113 -3.02 -17.77 -3.51
N ASN A 114 -3.64 -18.95 -3.44
CA ASN A 114 -4.13 -19.70 -4.60
C ASN A 114 -5.17 -18.90 -5.39
N ASN A 115 -6.09 -18.20 -4.72
CA ASN A 115 -7.06 -17.34 -5.40
C ASN A 115 -6.38 -16.19 -6.15
N ARG A 116 -5.31 -15.60 -5.60
CA ARG A 116 -4.51 -14.58 -6.29
C ARG A 116 -3.75 -15.17 -7.47
N ILE A 117 -3.20 -16.37 -7.34
CA ILE A 117 -2.52 -17.09 -8.43
C ILE A 117 -3.51 -17.47 -9.56
N LYS A 118 -4.69 -17.99 -9.23
CA LYS A 118 -5.76 -18.27 -10.20
C LYS A 118 -6.16 -17.02 -10.98
N ARG A 119 -6.27 -15.87 -10.28
CA ARG A 119 -6.54 -14.58 -10.94
C ARG A 119 -5.40 -14.16 -11.85
N PHE A 120 -4.16 -14.26 -11.38
CA PHE A 120 -2.97 -13.97 -12.19
C PHE A 120 -2.93 -14.82 -13.47
N ALA A 121 -3.14 -16.13 -13.35
CA ALA A 121 -3.18 -17.06 -14.49
C ALA A 121 -4.24 -16.64 -15.53
N LYS A 122 -5.40 -16.19 -15.07
CA LYS A 122 -6.48 -15.70 -15.95
C LYS A 122 -6.14 -14.35 -16.59
N SER A 123 -5.61 -13.40 -15.82
CA SER A 123 -5.27 -12.06 -16.33
C SER A 123 -4.16 -12.11 -17.38
N TYR A 124 -3.22 -13.04 -17.23
CA TYR A 124 -2.04 -13.14 -18.09
C TYR A 124 -2.05 -14.36 -19.01
N GLN A 125 -3.21 -14.98 -19.28
CA GLN A 125 -3.27 -16.23 -20.05
C GLN A 125 -2.57 -16.09 -21.41
N ASP A 126 -2.71 -14.93 -22.06
CA ASP A 126 -2.17 -14.67 -23.40
C ASP A 126 -0.66 -14.37 -23.38
N TYR A 127 -0.10 -14.11 -22.20
CA TYR A 127 1.33 -13.87 -21.99
C TYR A 127 2.07 -15.14 -21.54
N LEU A 128 1.35 -16.12 -20.96
CA LEU A 128 1.94 -17.31 -20.37
C LEU A 128 1.99 -18.45 -21.41
N PRO A 129 3.16 -19.07 -21.65
CA PRO A 129 3.30 -20.12 -22.67
C PRO A 129 2.66 -21.45 -22.28
N TYR A 130 2.41 -21.67 -20.99
CA TYR A 130 1.73 -22.84 -20.45
C TYR A 130 0.90 -22.49 -19.21
N PRO A 131 -0.13 -23.30 -18.89
CA PRO A 131 -0.98 -23.06 -17.73
C PRO A 131 -0.20 -23.21 -16.43
N ILE A 132 -0.63 -22.44 -15.42
CA ILE A 132 -0.13 -22.55 -14.05
C ILE A 132 -0.87 -23.70 -13.36
N GLU A 133 -0.11 -24.65 -12.81
CA GLU A 133 -0.65 -25.74 -12.01
C GLU A 133 -0.99 -25.25 -10.61
N ILE A 134 -2.20 -25.58 -10.14
CA ILE A 134 -2.67 -25.17 -8.82
C ILE A 134 -2.74 -26.39 -7.91
N ASP A 135 -1.98 -26.35 -6.82
CA ASP A 135 -2.18 -27.23 -5.68
C ASP A 135 -3.13 -26.55 -4.68
N GLU A 136 -4.37 -27.05 -4.63
CA GLU A 136 -5.43 -26.50 -3.77
C GLU A 136 -5.05 -26.45 -2.28
N ASN A 137 -4.11 -27.27 -1.81
CA ASN A 137 -3.69 -27.32 -0.41
C ASN A 137 -2.31 -26.67 -0.15
N ASN A 138 -1.59 -26.29 -1.21
CA ASN A 138 -0.24 -25.77 -1.09
C ASN A 138 0.06 -24.66 -2.10
N ALA A 139 -0.33 -23.43 -1.75
CA ALA A 139 -0.04 -22.26 -2.56
C ALA A 139 1.45 -21.97 -2.82
N ILE A 140 2.38 -22.55 -2.03
CA ILE A 140 3.81 -22.45 -2.34
C ILE A 140 4.13 -23.21 -3.63
N SER A 141 3.60 -24.42 -3.78
CA SER A 141 3.72 -25.21 -5.02
C SER A 141 3.08 -24.48 -6.21
N SER A 142 1.87 -23.93 -6.03
CA SER A 142 1.21 -23.12 -7.05
C SER A 142 2.03 -21.87 -7.44
N PHE A 143 2.72 -21.26 -6.48
CA PHE A 143 3.59 -20.11 -6.73
C PHE A 143 4.85 -20.52 -7.49
N GLU A 144 5.47 -21.65 -7.15
CA GLU A 144 6.60 -22.22 -7.91
C GLU A 144 6.20 -22.55 -9.36
N SER A 145 5.00 -23.10 -9.59
CA SER A 145 4.45 -23.29 -10.93
C SER A 145 4.26 -21.95 -11.66
N THR A 146 3.80 -20.91 -10.96
CA THR A 146 3.67 -19.55 -11.51
C THR A 146 5.02 -19.01 -11.95
N LEU A 147 6.04 -19.10 -11.10
CA LEU A 147 7.40 -18.65 -11.39
C LEU A 147 7.97 -19.36 -12.61
N THR A 148 7.77 -20.67 -12.68
CA THR A 148 8.15 -21.49 -13.84
C THR A 148 7.50 -20.93 -15.11
N ALA A 149 6.19 -20.66 -15.10
CA ALA A 149 5.50 -20.09 -16.27
C ALA A 149 6.01 -18.69 -16.65
N VAL A 150 6.27 -17.82 -15.67
CA VAL A 150 6.81 -16.48 -15.90
C VAL A 150 8.22 -16.51 -16.48
N GLN A 151 9.09 -17.42 -16.02
CA GLN A 151 10.47 -17.55 -16.53
C GLN A 151 10.54 -17.88 -18.02
N ALA A 152 9.50 -18.53 -18.56
CA ALA A 152 9.41 -18.85 -19.98
C ALA A 152 8.92 -17.68 -20.85
N THR A 153 8.65 -16.51 -20.23
CA THR A 153 8.27 -15.28 -20.91
C THR A 153 9.45 -14.29 -21.03
N ALA A 154 9.28 -13.23 -21.82
CA ALA A 154 10.21 -12.10 -21.84
C ALA A 154 10.07 -11.18 -20.61
N TYR A 155 9.00 -11.34 -19.83
CA TYR A 155 8.65 -10.48 -18.70
C TYR A 155 9.13 -11.09 -17.38
N ARG A 156 9.15 -10.25 -16.35
CA ARG A 156 9.43 -10.67 -14.97
C ARG A 156 8.22 -10.43 -14.09
N LEU A 157 8.15 -11.16 -12.99
CA LEU A 157 7.14 -10.97 -11.95
C LEU A 157 7.54 -9.81 -11.04
N TYR A 158 6.60 -8.91 -10.79
CA TYR A 158 6.66 -7.93 -9.70
C TYR A 158 5.57 -8.28 -8.68
N LEU A 159 6.00 -8.68 -7.48
CA LEU A 159 5.12 -9.00 -6.37
C LEU A 159 4.86 -7.77 -5.48
N LEU A 160 3.59 -7.38 -5.35
CA LEU A 160 3.13 -6.34 -4.43
C LEU A 160 2.46 -7.01 -3.22
N ILE A 161 2.90 -6.67 -2.01
CA ILE A 161 2.35 -7.25 -0.78
C ILE A 161 1.80 -6.12 0.09
N ASP A 162 0.50 -6.13 0.36
CA ASP A 162 -0.17 -5.20 1.27
C ASP A 162 -0.47 -5.83 2.62
N GLU A 163 -0.46 -5.00 3.66
CA GLU A 163 -0.69 -5.35 5.06
C GLU A 163 0.01 -6.63 5.53
N TYR A 164 1.31 -6.78 5.20
CA TYR A 164 2.09 -7.96 5.63
C TYR A 164 2.04 -8.22 7.15
N ASP A 165 1.82 -7.16 7.92
CA ASP A 165 1.77 -7.16 9.37
C ASP A 165 0.36 -7.30 9.95
N ASN A 166 -0.66 -7.52 9.12
CA ASN A 166 -2.06 -7.64 9.55
C ASN A 166 -2.21 -8.65 10.70
N PHE A 167 -1.59 -9.81 10.57
CA PHE A 167 -1.68 -10.89 11.57
C PHE A 167 -1.20 -10.48 12.96
N ALA A 168 -0.06 -9.78 13.08
CA ALA A 168 0.38 -9.31 14.39
C ALA A 168 -0.44 -8.13 14.89
N ASN A 169 -0.88 -7.25 13.99
CA ASN A 169 -1.75 -6.16 14.38
C ASN A 169 -3.03 -6.71 15.04
N GLU A 170 -3.69 -7.69 14.43
CA GLU A 170 -4.92 -8.28 14.99
C GLU A 170 -4.72 -8.92 16.37
N VAL A 171 -3.57 -9.55 16.62
CA VAL A 171 -3.34 -10.19 17.93
C VAL A 171 -2.83 -9.21 18.99
N MET A 172 -2.00 -8.24 18.62
CA MET A 172 -1.59 -7.16 19.53
C MET A 172 -2.75 -6.22 19.87
N MET A 173 -3.78 -6.17 19.03
CA MET A 173 -4.90 -5.25 19.18
C MET A 173 -6.24 -5.89 19.56
N GLY A 174 -6.35 -7.21 19.51
CA GLY A 174 -7.60 -7.91 19.82
C GLY A 174 -8.11 -7.46 21.20
N ARG A 175 -9.29 -6.84 21.23
CA ARG A 175 -9.90 -6.36 22.49
C ARG A 175 -10.09 -7.54 23.45
N GLY A 176 -9.28 -7.62 24.50
CA GLY A 176 -9.34 -8.67 25.54
C GLY A 176 -7.96 -9.15 25.98
N GLU A 177 -7.90 -9.95 27.05
CA GLU A 177 -6.68 -10.65 27.42
C GLU A 177 -6.19 -11.51 26.23
N ILE A 178 -4.88 -11.50 25.98
CA ILE A 178 -4.25 -12.37 24.98
C ILE A 178 -4.53 -13.81 25.42
N SER A 179 -5.52 -14.46 24.80
CA SER A 179 -5.79 -15.85 25.11
C SER A 179 -4.57 -16.68 24.71
N PRO A 180 -4.20 -17.73 25.47
CA PRO A 180 -3.13 -18.64 25.08
C PRO A 180 -3.31 -19.22 23.67
N ASN A 181 -4.55 -19.35 23.21
CA ASN A 181 -4.89 -19.79 21.86
C ASN A 181 -4.53 -18.76 20.79
N ARG A 182 -4.80 -17.47 21.00
CA ARG A 182 -4.39 -16.39 20.08
C ARG A 182 -2.87 -16.28 19.94
N TYR A 183 -2.15 -16.43 21.04
CA TYR A 183 -0.69 -16.45 21.01
C TYR A 183 -0.13 -17.68 20.27
N LYS A 184 -0.75 -18.86 20.47
CA LYS A 184 -0.38 -20.08 19.74
C LYS A 184 -0.70 -19.99 18.24
N ALA A 185 -1.81 -19.34 17.87
CA ALA A 185 -2.17 -19.05 16.50
C ALA A 185 -1.11 -18.15 15.83
N LEU A 186 -0.60 -17.11 16.51
CA LEU A 186 0.53 -16.30 16.02
C LEU A 186 1.77 -17.15 15.73
N LEU A 187 2.27 -17.89 16.72
CA LEU A 187 3.49 -18.70 16.57
C LEU A 187 3.40 -19.72 15.43
N SER A 188 2.21 -20.22 15.15
CA SER A 188 1.98 -21.15 14.04
C SER A 188 1.82 -20.45 12.68
N THR A 189 1.21 -19.26 12.68
CA THR A 189 1.08 -18.39 11.49
C THR A 189 2.45 -17.87 11.08
N GLU A 190 3.31 -17.55 12.05
CA GLU A 190 4.72 -17.27 11.85
C GLU A 190 5.38 -18.39 11.05
N GLY A 191 5.13 -19.66 11.37
CA GLY A 191 5.67 -20.80 10.60
C GLY A 191 5.24 -20.80 9.13
N SER A 192 3.96 -20.52 8.86
CA SER A 192 3.40 -20.53 7.50
C SER A 192 3.83 -19.29 6.69
N LEU A 193 3.77 -18.10 7.27
CA LEU A 193 4.27 -16.87 6.65
C LEU A 193 5.77 -16.94 6.41
N LYS A 194 6.54 -17.49 7.37
CA LYS A 194 7.98 -17.70 7.21
C LYS A 194 8.29 -18.62 6.05
N ALA A 195 7.48 -19.66 5.81
CA ALA A 195 7.62 -20.51 4.63
C ALA A 195 7.36 -19.72 3.34
N VAL A 196 6.26 -18.95 3.28
CA VAL A 196 5.93 -18.11 2.11
C VAL A 196 7.05 -17.11 1.80
N PHE A 197 7.53 -16.35 2.80
CA PHE A 197 8.60 -15.38 2.61
C PHE A 197 9.94 -16.03 2.27
N LYS A 198 10.25 -17.23 2.78
CA LYS A 198 11.42 -18.00 2.33
C LYS A 198 11.32 -18.35 0.85
N THR A 199 10.15 -18.76 0.37
CA THR A 199 9.90 -19.02 -1.05
C THR A 199 10.08 -17.75 -1.88
N ILE A 200 9.53 -16.61 -1.45
CA ILE A 200 9.74 -15.31 -2.13
C ILE A 200 11.24 -14.99 -2.23
N LYS A 201 11.98 -15.16 -1.13
CA LYS A 201 13.43 -14.91 -1.10
C LYS A 201 14.16 -15.83 -2.07
N SER A 202 13.83 -17.12 -2.09
CA SER A 202 14.40 -18.05 -3.06
C SER A 202 14.12 -17.58 -4.49
N ALA A 203 12.86 -17.26 -4.77
CA ALA A 203 12.41 -16.85 -6.09
C ALA A 203 13.10 -15.58 -6.62
N SER A 204 13.41 -14.65 -5.71
CA SER A 204 14.10 -13.41 -6.03
C SER A 204 15.58 -13.59 -6.44
N SER A 205 16.10 -14.83 -6.37
CA SER A 205 17.49 -15.18 -6.73
C SER A 205 17.64 -15.67 -8.17
N GLY A 206 16.68 -15.39 -9.04
CA GLY A 206 16.73 -15.74 -10.47
C GLY A 206 15.52 -16.50 -11.00
N ASP A 207 14.53 -16.83 -10.15
CA ASP A 207 13.41 -17.68 -10.52
C ASP A 207 12.23 -16.91 -11.15
N GLY A 208 12.49 -15.84 -11.90
CA GLY A 208 11.46 -15.05 -12.56
C GLY A 208 10.80 -13.97 -11.71
N LEU A 209 10.97 -13.98 -10.38
CA LEU A 209 10.63 -12.86 -9.51
C LEU A 209 11.77 -11.84 -9.50
N GLU A 210 11.53 -10.64 -10.03
CA GLU A 210 12.56 -9.59 -10.05
C GLU A 210 12.37 -8.58 -8.92
N ARG A 211 11.11 -8.21 -8.62
CA ARG A 211 10.82 -7.12 -7.68
C ARG A 211 9.75 -7.48 -6.66
N VAL A 212 9.92 -6.95 -5.44
CA VAL A 212 8.96 -7.08 -4.34
C VAL A 212 8.78 -5.73 -3.66
N PHE A 213 7.54 -5.27 -3.50
CA PHE A 213 7.23 -4.06 -2.73
C PHE A 213 6.21 -4.41 -1.64
N ILE A 214 6.62 -4.23 -0.38
CA ILE A 214 5.86 -4.65 0.79
C ILE A 214 5.39 -3.40 1.54
N THR A 215 4.10 -3.34 1.86
CA THR A 215 3.49 -2.31 2.68
C THR A 215 2.92 -2.86 3.98
N GLY A 216 3.00 -2.06 5.04
CA GLY A 216 2.45 -2.39 6.35
C GLY A 216 2.46 -1.20 7.30
N VAL A 217 2.16 -1.45 8.57
CA VAL A 217 2.15 -0.41 9.62
C VAL A 217 3.42 -0.49 10.46
N SER A 218 3.72 -1.66 11.01
CA SER A 218 4.74 -1.84 12.04
C SER A 218 5.86 -2.78 11.59
N PRO A 219 7.13 -2.52 11.96
CA PRO A 219 8.23 -3.48 11.77
C PRO A 219 8.23 -4.62 12.80
N VAL A 220 7.29 -4.69 13.75
CA VAL A 220 7.33 -5.66 14.86
C VAL A 220 7.38 -7.11 14.39
N LEU A 221 6.67 -7.47 13.32
CA LEU A 221 6.77 -8.80 12.72
C LEU A 221 8.10 -9.07 12.01
N MET A 222 8.83 -8.01 11.67
CA MET A 222 10.10 -8.16 10.97
C MET A 222 11.19 -8.70 11.87
N SER A 223 11.23 -8.55 13.20
CA SER A 223 12.31 -9.20 13.99
C SER A 223 12.34 -10.73 13.80
N ASP A 224 11.17 -11.36 13.63
CA ASP A 224 11.05 -12.80 13.47
C ASP A 224 10.99 -13.25 12.00
N ILE A 225 10.33 -12.47 11.13
CA ILE A 225 10.31 -12.67 9.67
C ILE A 225 11.65 -12.32 9.02
N THR A 226 12.44 -11.38 9.54
CA THR A 226 13.77 -11.01 8.97
C THR A 226 14.74 -12.17 8.98
N SER A 227 14.64 -13.12 9.91
CA SER A 227 15.41 -14.37 9.84
C SER A 227 15.13 -15.17 8.55
N ALA A 228 13.93 -15.04 7.98
CA ALA A 228 13.54 -15.64 6.71
C ALA A 228 13.65 -14.70 5.50
N TYR A 229 13.48 -13.39 5.69
CA TYR A 229 13.40 -12.38 4.62
C TYR A 229 14.30 -11.16 4.87
N ASN A 230 15.59 -11.40 5.11
CA ASN A 230 16.60 -10.35 5.33
C ASN A 230 17.03 -9.58 4.06
N VAL A 231 16.33 -9.79 2.95
CA VAL A 231 16.64 -9.22 1.63
C VAL A 231 15.88 -7.92 1.35
N ALA A 232 14.81 -7.64 2.12
CA ALA A 232 14.06 -6.41 2.01
C ALA A 232 14.86 -5.21 2.55
N LYS A 233 14.97 -4.16 1.73
CA LYS A 233 15.53 -2.88 2.11
C LYS A 233 14.45 -1.99 2.73
N ASN A 234 14.70 -1.51 3.93
CA ASN A 234 13.83 -0.54 4.59
C ASN A 234 14.00 0.83 3.93
N ILE A 235 12.93 1.34 3.31
CA ILE A 235 12.92 2.66 2.67
C ILE A 235 12.07 3.69 3.41
N TYR A 236 11.26 3.25 4.36
CA TYR A 236 10.24 4.08 5.00
C TYR A 236 10.75 5.23 5.87
N LEU A 237 12.00 5.18 6.33
CA LEU A 237 12.64 6.27 7.08
C LEU A 237 13.55 7.19 6.25
N ARG A 238 13.66 6.93 4.94
CA ARG A 238 14.54 7.73 4.08
C ARG A 238 13.87 9.03 3.71
N ARG A 239 14.65 10.11 3.71
CA ARG A 239 14.19 11.46 3.41
C ARG A 239 13.51 11.54 2.04
N GLU A 240 14.07 10.87 1.03
CA GLU A 240 13.52 10.89 -0.34
C GLU A 240 12.15 10.22 -0.49
N PHE A 241 11.68 9.48 0.52
CA PHE A 241 10.35 8.85 0.53
C PHE A 241 9.42 9.42 1.61
N ASN A 242 9.80 10.52 2.28
CA ASN A 242 9.02 11.08 3.39
C ASN A 242 7.57 11.34 2.97
N ASP A 243 7.39 12.02 1.84
CA ASP A 243 6.11 12.42 1.27
C ASP A 243 5.61 11.49 0.16
N LEU A 244 6.20 10.29 -0.01
CA LEU A 244 5.71 9.29 -0.95
C LEU A 244 4.22 8.99 -0.74
N CYS A 245 3.78 9.11 0.51
CA CYS A 245 2.38 9.17 0.88
C CYS A 245 2.11 10.37 1.80
N GLY A 246 0.89 10.89 1.73
CA GLY A 246 0.44 12.03 2.52
C GLY A 246 0.62 13.37 1.81
N PHE A 247 0.16 14.44 2.46
CA PHE A 247 0.16 15.78 1.88
C PHE A 247 1.15 16.70 2.59
N ARG A 248 1.79 17.56 1.80
CA ARG A 248 2.59 18.68 2.29
C ARG A 248 1.68 19.87 2.60
N GLU A 249 2.09 20.73 3.53
CA GLU A 249 1.29 21.91 3.88
C GLU A 249 0.95 22.80 2.67
N SER A 250 1.87 22.97 1.72
CA SER A 250 1.63 23.75 0.51
C SER A 250 0.46 23.21 -0.33
N GLU A 251 0.29 21.89 -0.35
CA GLU A 251 -0.79 21.22 -1.07
C GLU A 251 -2.10 21.38 -0.31
N ILE A 252 -2.06 21.30 1.04
CA ILE A 252 -3.21 21.61 1.88
C ILE A 252 -3.71 23.03 1.63
N ARG A 253 -2.79 24.00 1.64
CA ARG A 253 -3.10 25.42 1.38
C ARG A 253 -3.75 25.60 0.01
N SER A 254 -3.19 24.98 -1.03
CA SER A 254 -3.73 25.09 -2.40
C SER A 254 -5.17 24.58 -2.51
N VAL A 255 -5.47 23.45 -1.87
CA VAL A 255 -6.84 22.89 -1.88
C VAL A 255 -7.80 23.78 -1.09
N LEU A 256 -7.39 24.25 0.10
CA LEU A 256 -8.20 25.15 0.93
C LEU A 256 -8.51 26.47 0.22
N THR A 257 -7.54 27.07 -0.49
CA THR A 257 -7.79 28.27 -1.30
C THR A 257 -8.89 28.04 -2.33
N THR A 258 -8.82 26.91 -3.05
CA THR A 258 -9.83 26.56 -4.05
C THR A 258 -11.22 26.40 -3.43
N ILE A 259 -11.32 25.71 -2.28
CA ILE A 259 -12.60 25.52 -1.58
C ILE A 259 -13.17 26.86 -1.08
N VAL A 260 -12.33 27.74 -0.53
CA VAL A 260 -12.75 29.06 -0.04
C VAL A 260 -13.32 29.92 -1.18
N GLU A 261 -12.68 29.88 -2.36
CA GLU A 261 -13.16 30.55 -3.56
C GLU A 261 -14.49 29.96 -4.07
N GLU A 262 -14.59 28.63 -4.16
CA GLU A 262 -15.83 27.93 -4.56
C GLU A 262 -17.01 28.25 -3.62
N CYS A 263 -16.76 28.29 -2.31
CA CYS A 263 -17.75 28.62 -1.28
C CYS A 263 -17.98 30.12 -1.05
N GLN A 264 -17.27 31.01 -1.76
CA GLN A 264 -17.33 32.47 -1.59
C GLN A 264 -17.09 32.94 -0.15
N LEU A 265 -16.18 32.26 0.55
CA LEU A 265 -15.80 32.58 1.93
C LEU A 265 -14.66 33.60 1.97
N SER A 266 -14.43 34.17 3.15
CA SER A 266 -13.30 35.09 3.32
C SER A 266 -11.97 34.31 3.34
N PRO A 267 -10.84 34.92 2.94
CA PRO A 267 -9.52 34.29 3.08
C PRO A 267 -9.19 33.85 4.51
N GLN A 268 -9.78 34.50 5.52
CA GLN A 268 -9.62 34.11 6.92
C GLN A 268 -10.13 32.70 7.18
N ASN A 269 -11.22 32.28 6.54
CA ASN A 269 -11.76 30.92 6.67
C ASN A 269 -10.74 29.86 6.20
N GLY A 270 -9.96 30.16 5.17
CA GLY A 270 -8.89 29.27 4.70
C GLY A 270 -7.74 29.15 5.72
N GLN A 271 -7.37 30.25 6.37
CA GLN A 271 -6.35 30.25 7.41
C GLN A 271 -6.83 29.53 8.68
N ASP A 272 -8.10 29.70 9.06
CA ASP A 272 -8.71 29.00 10.19
C ASP A 272 -8.79 27.49 9.92
N ALA A 273 -9.21 27.09 8.70
CA ALA A 273 -9.23 25.70 8.27
C ALA A 273 -7.83 25.08 8.33
N LEU A 274 -6.81 25.78 7.83
CA LEU A 274 -5.44 25.29 7.90
C LEU A 274 -4.98 25.10 9.35
N THR A 275 -5.26 26.06 10.23
CA THR A 275 -4.89 25.98 11.65
C THR A 275 -5.55 24.76 12.31
N LEU A 276 -6.81 24.47 11.99
CA LEU A 276 -7.49 23.26 12.44
C LEU A 276 -6.84 22.00 11.89
N MET A 277 -6.53 21.94 10.59
CA MET A 277 -5.87 20.78 10.00
C MET A 277 -4.47 20.55 10.60
N GLN A 278 -3.72 21.60 10.88
CA GLN A 278 -2.44 21.55 11.60
C GLN A 278 -2.59 20.93 13.00
N GLN A 279 -3.64 21.30 13.74
CA GLN A 279 -3.85 20.78 15.10
C GLN A 279 -4.26 19.30 15.13
N PHE A 280 -4.99 18.81 14.12
CA PHE A 280 -5.62 17.49 14.17
C PHE A 280 -5.01 16.45 13.22
N TYR A 281 -4.43 16.87 12.10
CA TYR A 281 -4.07 15.99 10.98
C TYR A 281 -2.58 16.00 10.62
N ASP A 282 -1.84 16.97 11.14
CA ASP A 282 -0.40 17.14 10.93
C ASP A 282 0.44 16.39 11.98
N GLY A 283 1.77 16.51 11.89
CA GLY A 283 2.72 16.02 12.89
C GLY A 283 3.31 14.64 12.58
N TYR A 284 3.24 14.19 11.33
CA TYR A 284 3.93 12.97 10.91
C TYR A 284 5.24 13.33 10.22
N SER A 285 6.36 13.07 10.90
CA SER A 285 7.67 12.99 10.27
C SER A 285 8.12 11.54 10.20
N PHE A 286 8.43 11.09 8.98
CA PHE A 286 8.98 9.75 8.75
C PHE A 286 10.48 9.81 8.48
N CYS A 287 11.15 10.92 8.79
CA CYS A 287 12.61 10.95 8.75
C CYS A 287 13.16 11.86 9.86
N GLU A 288 14.22 11.42 10.53
CA GLU A 288 14.76 12.12 11.71
C GLU A 288 15.26 13.55 11.44
N SER A 289 15.50 13.89 10.17
CA SER A 289 16.02 15.19 9.72
C SER A 289 15.09 15.91 8.74
N CYS A 290 13.81 15.52 8.69
CA CYS A 290 12.81 16.16 7.86
C CYS A 290 12.29 17.41 8.59
N GLU A 291 12.35 18.57 7.92
CA GLU A 291 11.81 19.82 8.45
C GLU A 291 10.32 20.02 8.13
N SER A 292 9.77 19.18 7.24
CA SER A 292 8.37 19.27 6.81
C SER A 292 7.57 18.08 7.32
N ASP A 293 6.57 18.37 8.14
CA ASP A 293 5.57 17.40 8.56
C ASP A 293 4.63 17.05 7.40
N ILE A 294 4.11 15.82 7.47
CA ILE A 294 3.19 15.24 6.50
C ILE A 294 1.83 15.11 7.13
N TYR A 295 0.80 15.55 6.41
CA TYR A 295 -0.57 15.47 6.84
C TYR A 295 -1.14 14.09 6.51
N ASN A 296 -1.95 13.56 7.43
CA ASN A 296 -2.69 12.32 7.20
C ASN A 296 -3.66 12.50 6.00
N PRO A 297 -3.49 11.73 4.91
CA PRO A 297 -4.22 11.99 3.69
C PRO A 297 -5.72 11.69 3.81
N THR A 298 -6.11 10.64 4.53
CA THR A 298 -7.54 10.30 4.64
C THR A 298 -8.29 11.30 5.53
N LEU A 299 -7.67 11.81 6.60
CA LEU A 299 -8.28 12.87 7.42
C LEU A 299 -8.36 14.20 6.65
N ALA A 300 -7.35 14.53 5.86
CA ALA A 300 -7.38 15.70 5.00
C ALA A 300 -8.49 15.62 3.95
N LEU A 301 -8.62 14.48 3.25
CA LEU A 301 -9.69 14.25 2.28
C LEU A 301 -11.08 14.34 2.92
N TYR A 302 -11.27 13.76 4.12
CA TYR A 302 -12.52 13.89 4.88
C TYR A 302 -12.86 15.35 5.17
N PHE A 303 -11.89 16.12 5.69
CA PHE A 303 -12.10 17.51 6.03
C PHE A 303 -12.45 18.34 4.78
N TRP A 304 -11.73 18.15 3.67
CA TRP A 304 -12.00 18.88 2.44
C TRP A 304 -13.33 18.54 1.82
N GLU A 305 -13.71 17.26 1.79
CA GLU A 305 -15.01 16.84 1.27
C GLU A 305 -16.15 17.48 2.06
N TYR A 306 -16.06 17.44 3.39
CA TYR A 306 -17.04 18.09 4.26
C TYR A 306 -17.07 19.61 4.02
N PHE A 307 -15.90 20.25 4.04
CA PHE A 307 -15.78 21.70 3.91
C PHE A 307 -16.29 22.21 2.56
N GLN A 308 -16.01 21.49 1.47
CA GLN A 308 -16.47 21.84 0.14
C GLN A 308 -18.00 21.66 -0.02
N ASN A 309 -18.58 20.62 0.58
CA ASN A 309 -20.00 20.33 0.43
C ASN A 309 -20.90 21.25 1.26
N ASP A 310 -20.50 21.51 2.50
CA ASP A 310 -21.33 22.26 3.46
C ASP A 310 -20.91 23.74 3.58
N CYS A 311 -19.77 24.12 2.98
CA CYS A 311 -19.12 25.43 3.18
C CYS A 311 -18.94 25.80 4.67
N GLN A 312 -18.79 24.77 5.51
CA GLN A 312 -18.59 24.83 6.95
C GLN A 312 -17.59 23.77 7.38
N PHE A 313 -16.90 24.00 8.51
CA PHE A 313 -15.96 23.02 9.05
C PHE A 313 -16.69 21.82 9.66
N PRO A 314 -16.14 20.60 9.56
CA PRO A 314 -16.72 19.43 10.20
C PRO A 314 -16.79 19.61 11.72
N ARG A 315 -17.95 19.29 12.32
CA ARG A 315 -18.10 19.30 13.78
C ARG A 315 -17.26 18.23 14.47
N LEU A 316 -17.09 17.09 13.80
CA LEU A 316 -16.24 15.99 14.25
C LEU A 316 -14.93 16.06 13.45
N MET A 317 -13.84 16.42 14.12
CA MET A 317 -12.54 16.51 13.45
C MET A 317 -11.98 15.13 13.08
N LEU A 318 -12.41 14.06 13.73
CA LEU A 318 -11.98 12.71 13.41
C LEU A 318 -13.13 11.95 12.80
N ASP A 319 -12.89 11.28 11.67
CA ASP A 319 -13.85 10.28 11.21
C ASP A 319 -13.94 9.17 12.27
N ASN A 320 -15.16 8.81 12.65
CA ASN A 320 -15.45 7.67 13.54
C ASN A 320 -14.81 6.38 13.02
N ASN A 321 -14.65 6.23 11.70
CA ASN A 321 -13.96 5.08 11.13
C ASN A 321 -12.45 5.04 11.47
N MET A 322 -11.86 6.14 11.98
CA MET A 322 -10.46 6.23 12.44
C MET A 322 -10.30 6.24 13.97
N ALA A 323 -11.40 6.24 14.73
CA ALA A 323 -11.37 6.41 16.18
C ALA A 323 -10.59 5.30 16.94
N MET A 324 -10.28 4.17 16.30
CA MET A 324 -9.50 3.08 16.90
C MET A 324 -7.97 3.27 16.90
N ASP A 325 -7.42 4.31 16.26
CA ASP A 325 -5.97 4.44 16.05
C ASP A 325 -5.23 5.39 17.01
N ARG A 326 -5.92 6.04 17.95
CA ARG A 326 -5.31 7.01 18.90
C ARG A 326 -4.14 6.45 19.72
N GLY A 327 -4.13 5.15 20.03
CA GLY A 327 -3.05 4.51 20.79
C GLY A 327 -1.85 4.06 19.94
N LYS A 328 -1.91 4.17 18.61
CA LYS A 328 -0.96 3.53 17.68
C LYS A 328 0.07 4.47 17.06
N LEU A 329 -0.15 5.77 17.16
CA LEU A 329 0.63 6.78 16.45
C LEU A 329 2.04 6.97 17.02
N THR A 330 2.27 6.60 18.28
CA THR A 330 3.53 6.88 18.99
C THR A 330 4.72 6.00 18.57
N TYR A 331 4.51 4.92 17.80
CA TYR A 331 5.58 3.97 17.49
C TYR A 331 6.30 4.23 16.15
N ILE A 332 5.67 4.93 15.20
CA ILE A 332 6.15 5.01 13.80
C ILE A 332 6.43 6.45 13.34
N SER A 333 5.75 7.44 13.93
CA SER A 333 6.04 8.87 13.75
C SER A 333 6.68 9.40 15.02
N ARG A 334 7.76 10.18 14.89
CA ARG A 334 8.36 10.95 15.97
C ARG A 334 8.31 12.42 15.64
#